data_AF-G9WZ93-F1
#
_entry.id   AF-G9WZ93-F1
#
_cell.length_a   1.000
_cell.length_b   1.000
_cell.length_c   1.000
_cell.angle_alpha   90.00
_cell.angle_beta   90.00
_cell.angle_gamma   90.00
#
_symmetry.space_group_name_H-M   'P 1'
#
loop_
_entity.id
_entity.type
_entity.pdbx_description
1 polymer ?
#
loop_
_entity_poly.entity_id
_entity_poly.type
_entity_poly.pdbx_seq_one_letter_code
_entity_poly.pdbx_strand_id
1 'polypeptide(L)'
;MPKTVMEEAQNLIACTYGVGKEDRVFTFSKSFLHHEMKRGCKATGVKKIKVHALRHSAISLLIEKGFSVVDIGNRVGHESSEITFRYAHMFPNKQQEMREMLDEVIEDV
;
A
#
# COMPACT_ATOMS: atom_id res chain seq x y z
N MET A 1 -1.57 -1.77 12.87
CA MET A 1 -0.38 -1.75 11.97
C MET A 1 0.51 -2.94 12.32
N PRO A 2 1.35 -3.45 11.40
CA PRO A 2 2.35 -4.47 11.72
C PRO A 2 3.29 -4.01 12.83
N LYS A 3 3.68 -4.92 13.74
CA LYS A 3 4.53 -4.60 14.90
C LYS A 3 5.87 -3.99 14.49
N THR A 4 6.52 -4.57 13.49
CA THR A 4 7.81 -4.10 12.97
C THR A 4 7.77 -2.64 12.51
N VAL A 5 6.68 -2.21 11.85
CA VAL A 5 6.53 -0.81 11.42
C VAL A 5 6.36 0.13 12.62
N MET A 6 5.69 -0.32 13.68
CA MET A 6 5.56 0.46 14.91
C MET A 6 6.91 0.60 15.63
N GLU A 7 7.71 -0.47 15.67
CA GLU A 7 9.07 -0.45 16.23
C GLU A 7 9.97 0.51 15.45
N GLU A 8 9.94 0.47 14.11
CA GLU A 8 10.67 1.41 13.26
C GLU A 8 10.25 2.87 13.49
N ALA A 9 8.95 3.12 13.62
CA ALA A 9 8.44 4.46 13.90
C ALA A 9 8.88 4.96 15.29
N GLN A 10 8.89 4.09 16.30
CA GLN A 10 9.40 4.41 17.64
C GLN A 10 10.88 4.74 17.60
N ASN A 11 11.68 3.94 16.87
CA ASN A 11 13.11 4.20 16.68
C ASN A 11 13.36 5.54 15.99
N LEU A 12 12.56 5.88 14.98
CA LEU A 12 12.65 7.18 14.32
C LEU A 12 12.40 8.33 15.31
N ILE A 13 11.34 8.24 16.10
CA ILE A 13 11.00 9.26 17.11
C ILE A 13 12.12 9.39 18.14
N ALA A 14 12.63 8.25 18.65
CA ALA A 14 13.73 8.23 19.63
C ALA A 14 15.02 8.86 19.09
N CYS A 15 15.32 8.67 17.81
CA CYS A 15 16.50 9.25 17.16
C CYS A 15 16.32 10.73 16.75
N THR A 16 15.10 11.26 16.81
CA THR A 16 14.82 12.64 16.40
C THR A 16 14.84 13.57 17.61
N TYR A 17 15.94 14.31 17.77
CA TYR A 17 16.11 15.26 18.87
C TYR A 17 15.09 16.40 18.80
N GLY A 18 14.50 16.73 19.94
CA GLY A 18 13.68 17.94 20.12
C GLY A 18 12.24 17.84 19.58
N VAL A 19 11.74 16.64 19.24
CA VAL A 19 10.33 16.44 18.87
C VAL A 19 9.49 16.37 20.13
N GLY A 20 8.70 17.41 20.39
CA GLY A 20 7.67 17.45 21.41
C GLY A 20 6.39 16.70 20.98
N LYS A 21 5.41 16.60 21.89
CA LYS A 21 4.15 15.89 21.65
C LYS A 21 3.31 16.47 20.50
N GLU A 22 3.43 17.78 20.28
CA GLU A 22 2.67 18.51 19.26
C GLU A 22 3.44 18.68 17.94
N ASP A 23 4.68 18.19 17.87
CA ASP A 23 5.52 18.34 16.69
C ASP A 23 5.23 17.27 15.65
N ARG A 24 5.54 17.59 14.39
CA ARG A 24 5.44 16.63 13.29
C ARG A 24 6.50 15.54 13.46
N VAL A 25 6.07 14.28 13.46
CA VAL A 25 6.98 13.11 13.46
C VAL A 25 7.94 13.13 12.27
N PHE A 26 7.45 13.53 11.09
CA PHE A 26 8.27 13.73 9.91
C PHE A 26 8.60 15.21 9.74
N THR A 27 9.81 15.59 10.10
CA THR A 27 10.29 16.98 10.05
C THR A 27 10.91 17.37 8.70
N PHE A 28 11.08 16.41 7.79
CA PHE A 28 11.68 16.63 6.48
C PHE A 28 10.68 17.04 5.39
N SER A 29 11.20 17.67 4.33
CA SER A 29 10.41 18.09 3.18
C SER A 29 10.12 16.95 2.20
N LYS A 30 9.14 17.15 1.33
CA LYS A 30 8.86 16.25 0.21
C LYS A 30 10.10 16.04 -0.67
N SER A 31 10.84 17.12 -0.97
CA SER A 31 12.04 17.07 -1.80
C SER A 31 13.15 16.23 -1.20
N PHE A 32 13.31 16.29 0.13
CA PHE A 32 14.25 15.43 0.85
C PHE A 32 13.93 13.96 0.61
N LEU A 33 12.67 13.53 0.80
CA LEU A 33 12.27 12.14 0.61
C LEU A 33 12.49 11.63 -0.83
N HIS A 34 12.26 12.48 -1.83
CA HIS A 34 12.58 12.16 -3.23
C HIS A 34 14.08 11.99 -3.47
N HIS A 35 14.91 12.82 -2.84
CA HIS A 35 16.36 12.73 -2.96
C HIS A 35 16.90 11.47 -2.30
N GLU A 36 16.44 11.17 -1.09
CA GLU A 36 16.82 9.97 -0.34
C GLU A 36 16.44 8.69 -1.09
N MET A 37 15.24 8.62 -1.67
CA MET A 37 14.87 7.48 -2.51
C MET A 37 15.76 7.35 -3.74
N LYS A 38 16.08 8.46 -4.41
CA LYS A 38 17.01 8.43 -5.56
C LYS A 38 18.40 7.94 -5.14
N ARG A 39 18.88 8.38 -3.97
CA ARG A 39 20.17 7.98 -3.41
C ARG A 39 20.20 6.49 -3.11
N GLY A 40 19.16 5.97 -2.43
CA GLY A 40 19.01 4.55 -2.14
C GLY A 40 18.98 3.69 -3.41
N CYS A 41 18.19 4.08 -4.41
CA CYS A 41 18.15 3.35 -5.69
C CYS A 41 19.52 3.33 -6.40
N LYS A 42 20.25 4.45 -6.37
CA LYS A 42 21.60 4.52 -6.96
C LYS A 42 22.58 3.61 -6.21
N ALA A 43 22.51 3.56 -4.89
CA ALA A 43 23.40 2.75 -4.07
C ALA A 43 23.17 1.23 -4.24
N THR A 44 21.92 0.81 -4.47
CA THR A 44 21.57 -0.62 -4.63
C THR A 44 21.51 -1.08 -6.08
N GLY A 45 21.63 -0.17 -7.04
CA GLY A 45 21.55 -0.47 -8.48
C GLY A 45 20.13 -0.75 -9.00
N VAL A 46 19.10 -0.65 -8.15
CA VAL A 46 17.71 -0.84 -8.58
C VAL A 46 17.22 0.34 -9.43
N LYS A 47 16.24 0.07 -10.30
CA LYS A 47 15.58 1.13 -11.07
C LYS A 47 14.99 2.18 -10.13
N LYS A 48 14.98 3.43 -10.58
CA LYS A 48 14.45 4.57 -9.80
C LYS A 48 13.01 4.29 -9.33
N ILE A 49 12.83 4.24 -8.02
CA ILE A 49 11.52 4.08 -7.37
C ILE A 49 11.00 5.46 -6.96
N LYS A 50 9.72 5.75 -7.26
CA LYS A 50 9.03 6.95 -6.79
C LYS A 50 8.45 6.70 -5.40
N VAL A 51 8.37 7.72 -4.55
CA VAL A 51 7.78 7.60 -3.20
C VAL A 51 6.35 7.02 -3.24
N HIS A 52 5.51 7.51 -4.15
CA HIS A 52 4.13 7.01 -4.29
C HIS A 52 4.06 5.56 -4.79
N ALA A 53 5.12 5.02 -5.40
CA ALA A 53 5.17 3.61 -5.78
C ALA A 53 5.13 2.68 -4.57
N LEU A 54 5.60 3.12 -3.40
CA LEU A 54 5.47 2.34 -2.16
C LEU A 54 4.00 2.06 -1.82
N ARG A 55 3.13 3.06 -2.04
CA ARG A 55 1.68 2.91 -1.85
C ARG A 55 1.08 1.97 -2.88
N HIS A 56 1.50 2.07 -4.15
CA HIS A 56 1.08 1.13 -5.19
C HIS A 56 1.48 -0.31 -4.83
N SER A 57 2.72 -0.54 -4.41
CA SER A 57 3.21 -1.86 -4.00
C SER A 57 2.42 -2.42 -2.82
N ALA A 58 2.10 -1.60 -1.82
CA ALA A 58 1.29 -2.03 -0.68
C ALA A 58 -0.13 -2.44 -1.11
N ILE A 59 -0.77 -1.70 -2.02
CA ILE A 59 -2.10 -2.03 -2.53
C ILE A 59 -2.05 -3.31 -3.37
N SER A 60 -1.10 -3.42 -4.30
CA SER A 60 -0.89 -4.61 -5.14
C SER A 60 -0.73 -5.87 -4.30
N LEU A 61 0.07 -5.80 -3.22
CA LEU A 61 0.25 -6.93 -2.30
C LEU A 61 -1.06 -7.33 -1.59
N LEU A 62 -1.87 -6.37 -1.15
CA LEU A 62 -3.15 -6.66 -0.51
C LEU A 62 -4.14 -7.30 -1.49
N ILE A 63 -4.15 -6.87 -2.76
CA ILE A 63 -4.97 -7.48 -3.81
C ILE A 63 -4.55 -8.92 -4.05
N GLU A 64 -3.24 -9.17 -4.17
CA GLU A 64 -2.69 -10.52 -4.34
C GLU A 64 -3.05 -11.44 -3.16
N LYS A 65 -3.13 -10.90 -1.94
CA LYS A 65 -3.58 -11.63 -0.75
C LYS A 65 -5.11 -11.79 -0.65
N GLY A 66 -5.86 -11.33 -1.65
CA GLY A 66 -7.31 -11.56 -1.76
C GLY A 66 -8.18 -10.61 -0.96
N PHE A 67 -7.64 -9.50 -0.45
CA PHE A 67 -8.46 -8.50 0.25
C PHE A 67 -9.41 -7.77 -0.71
N SER A 68 -10.61 -7.43 -0.23
CA SER A 68 -11.60 -6.73 -1.04
C SER A 68 -11.16 -5.29 -1.34
N VAL A 69 -11.64 -4.73 -2.46
CA VAL A 69 -11.40 -3.33 -2.83
C VAL A 69 -11.82 -2.37 -1.72
N VAL A 70 -12.94 -2.68 -1.05
CA VAL A 70 -13.51 -1.85 0.02
C VAL A 70 -12.59 -1.84 1.23
N ASP A 71 -12.11 -3.00 1.67
CA ASP A 71 -11.20 -3.11 2.81
C ASP A 71 -9.87 -2.38 2.57
N ILE A 72 -9.33 -2.53 1.35
CA ILE A 72 -8.12 -1.85 0.94
C ILE A 72 -8.36 -0.33 0.90
N GLY A 73 -9.49 0.13 0.36
CA GLY A 73 -9.90 1.54 0.34
C GLY A 73 -9.94 2.17 1.73
N ASN A 74 -10.65 1.50 2.64
CA ASN A 74 -10.74 1.89 4.05
C ASN A 74 -9.36 1.94 4.71
N ARG A 75 -8.49 0.97 4.43
CA ARG A 75 -7.15 0.89 5.03
C ARG A 75 -6.23 2.03 4.59
N VAL A 76 -6.30 2.42 3.31
CA VAL A 76 -5.40 3.42 2.74
C VAL A 76 -5.97 4.84 2.83
N GLY A 77 -7.26 4.99 3.09
CA GLY A 77 -7.95 6.29 3.14
C GLY A 77 -8.21 6.89 1.75
N HIS A 78 -8.45 6.03 0.76
CA HIS A 78 -8.93 6.44 -0.57
C HIS A 78 -10.39 6.06 -0.74
N GLU A 79 -11.09 6.77 -1.61
CA GLU A 79 -12.35 6.26 -2.13
C GLU A 79 -12.12 4.94 -2.87
N SER A 80 -13.00 3.96 -2.65
CA SER A 80 -12.93 2.64 -3.28
C SER A 80 -12.86 2.71 -4.81
N SER A 81 -13.45 3.75 -5.40
CA SER A 81 -13.46 4.04 -6.83
C SER A 81 -12.06 4.14 -7.44
N GLU A 82 -11.12 4.85 -6.82
CA GLU A 82 -9.74 5.00 -7.32
C GLU A 82 -9.01 3.65 -7.37
N ILE A 83 -9.24 2.81 -6.38
CA ILE A 83 -8.64 1.48 -6.31
C ILE A 83 -9.25 0.55 -7.36
N THR A 84 -10.58 0.57 -7.51
CA THR A 84 -11.28 -0.19 -8.55
C THR A 84 -10.72 0.14 -9.94
N PHE A 85 -10.66 1.42 -10.32
CA PHE A 85 -10.20 1.80 -11.66
C PHE A 85 -8.71 1.49 -11.89
N ARG A 86 -7.86 1.75 -10.88
CA ARG A 86 -6.40 1.68 -11.06
C ARG A 86 -5.85 0.26 -10.97
N TYR A 87 -6.51 -0.63 -10.23
CA TYR A 87 -6.02 -1.99 -9.99
C TYR A 87 -6.99 -3.10 -10.39
N ALA A 88 -8.09 -2.81 -11.11
CA ALA A 88 -9.02 -3.82 -11.62
C ALA A 88 -8.33 -5.03 -12.26
N HIS A 89 -7.29 -4.78 -13.06
CA HIS A 89 -6.52 -5.82 -13.77
C HIS A 89 -5.73 -6.77 -12.85
N MET A 90 -5.52 -6.42 -11.58
CA MET A 90 -4.82 -7.25 -10.60
C MET A 90 -5.75 -8.18 -9.83
N PHE A 91 -7.05 -7.91 -9.82
CA PHE A 91 -7.99 -8.83 -9.18
C PHE A 91 -8.04 -10.11 -10.01
N PRO A 92 -8.05 -11.30 -9.37
CA PRO A 92 -8.25 -12.57 -10.05
C PRO A 92 -9.48 -12.47 -10.96
N ASN A 93 -9.59 -13.35 -11.96
CA ASN A 93 -10.73 -13.39 -12.86
C ASN A 93 -12.00 -13.81 -12.11
N LYS A 94 -12.52 -12.92 -11.27
CA LYS A 94 -13.71 -13.10 -10.45
C LYS A 94 -14.91 -13.43 -11.31
N GLN A 95 -14.91 -13.03 -12.58
CA GLN A 95 -15.92 -13.43 -13.54
C GLN A 95 -15.95 -14.94 -13.78
N GLN A 96 -14.80 -15.62 -13.76
CA GLN A 96 -14.78 -17.07 -13.91
C GLN A 96 -15.26 -17.76 -12.62
N GLU A 97 -14.75 -17.35 -11.46
CA GLU A 97 -15.24 -17.86 -10.16
C GLU A 97 -16.76 -17.62 -9.98
N MET A 98 -17.26 -16.46 -10.42
CA MET A 98 -18.69 -16.13 -10.38
C MET A 98 -19.50 -17.00 -11.34
N ARG A 99 -18.96 -17.32 -12.53
CA ARG A 99 -19.62 -18.25 -13.46
C ARG A 99 -19.71 -19.65 -12.86
N GLU A 100 -18.59 -20.18 -12.37
CA GLU A 100 -18.53 -21.51 -11.76
C GLU A 100 -19.50 -21.61 -10.57
N MET A 101 -19.57 -20.59 -9.72
CA MET A 101 -20.55 -20.53 -8.62
C MET A 101 -22.01 -20.47 -9.10
N LEU A 102 -22.29 -19.68 -10.15
CA LEU A 102 -23.64 -19.60 -10.71
C LEU A 102 -24.09 -20.91 -11.35
N ASP A 103 -23.19 -21.60 -12.05
CA ASP A 103 -23.46 -22.91 -12.65
C ASP A 103 -23.80 -23.93 -11.56
N GLU A 104 -23.02 -23.96 -10.47
CA GLU A 104 -23.26 -24.85 -9.31
C GLU A 104 -24.63 -24.59 -8.65
N VAL A 105 -25.00 -23.32 -8.45
CA VAL A 105 -26.31 -22.94 -7.88
C VAL A 105 -27.48 -23.29 -8.80
N ILE A 106 -27.30 -23.23 -10.12
CA ILE A 106 -28.36 -23.57 -11.08
C ILE A 106 -28.52 -25.08 -11.22
N GLU A 107 -27.43 -25.86 -11.11
CA GLU A 107 -27.47 -27.32 -11.19
C GLU A 107 -28.09 -27.99 -9.92
N ASP A 108 -28.03 -27.31 -8.77
CA ASP A 108 -28.65 -27.75 -7.51
C ASP A 108 -30.16 -27.45 -7.38
N VAL A 109 -30.80 -26.89 -8.42
CA VAL A 109 -32.25 -26.56 -8.50
C VAL A 109 -32.98 -27.50 -9.44
#